data_AF-A0A6F8YJI0-F1
#
_entry.id   AF-A0A6F8YJI0-F1
#
_cell.length_a   1.000
_cell.length_b   1.000
_cell.length_c   1.000
_cell.angle_alpha   90.00
_cell.angle_beta   90.00
_cell.angle_gamma   90.00
#
_symmetry.space_group_name_H-M   'P 1'
#
loop_
_entity.id
_entity.type
_entity.pdbx_description
1 polymer ?
#
loop_
_entity_poly.entity_id
_entity_poly.type
_entity_poly.pdbx_seq_one_letter_code
_entity_poly.pdbx_strand_id
1 'polypeptide(L)'
;MGANGCGKSTFLRICAGLLSPDSGEVVVDGELGFCPQDGGTYDFLLPEEHFALVGAGRGLDRARSRRLGRTGAATLHWDPAGGVQARHLSGGTRQKLNLVMATLGDPDVLLLDEPYQGFDRGTYVDFWQHVWRWRDEGRAIVVVTHLLNQLDQVDQVLDLTPGTREAVA
;
A
#
# COMPACT_ATOMS: atom_id res chain seq x y z
N MET A 1 3.00 13.92 -3.32
CA MET A 1 4.36 14.39 -2.99
C MET A 1 4.25 15.54 -1.97
N GLY A 2 5.37 15.90 -1.34
CA GLY A 2 5.46 17.05 -0.44
C GLY A 2 6.34 16.80 0.78
N ALA A 3 6.70 17.86 1.51
CA ALA A 3 7.60 17.78 2.67
C ALA A 3 7.11 16.82 3.78
N ASN A 4 8.02 16.35 4.64
CA ASN A 4 7.63 15.61 5.84
C ASN A 4 6.72 16.47 6.72
N GLY A 5 5.62 15.89 7.21
CA GLY A 5 4.63 16.60 8.01
C GLY A 5 3.61 17.43 7.23
N CYS A 6 3.62 17.45 5.89
CA CYS A 6 2.60 18.17 5.11
C CYS A 6 1.22 17.48 5.05
N GLY A 7 1.04 16.36 5.73
CA GLY A 7 -0.26 15.68 5.84
C GLY A 7 -0.52 14.56 4.82
N LYS A 8 0.48 14.07 4.09
CA LYS A 8 0.33 12.98 3.09
C LYS A 8 -0.33 11.71 3.67
N SER A 9 0.20 11.20 4.78
CA SER A 9 -0.36 10.02 5.44
C SER A 9 -1.74 10.29 6.04
N THR A 10 -1.99 11.52 6.53
CA THR A 10 -3.32 11.94 7.00
C THR A 10 -4.32 11.93 5.85
N PHE A 11 -3.94 12.48 4.69
CA PHE A 11 -4.75 12.46 3.48
C PHE A 11 -5.10 11.03 3.06
N LEU A 12 -4.11 10.13 2.97
CA LEU A 12 -4.39 8.73 2.63
C LEU A 12 -5.27 8.01 3.66
N ARG A 13 -5.11 8.27 4.97
CA ARG A 13 -5.97 7.69 6.01
C ARG A 13 -7.41 8.20 5.91
N ILE A 14 -7.61 9.46 5.53
CA ILE A 14 -8.94 9.99 5.23
C ILE A 14 -9.52 9.28 4.00
N CYS A 15 -8.75 9.15 2.92
CA CYS A 15 -9.17 8.43 1.72
C CYS A 15 -9.50 6.95 1.99
N ALA A 16 -8.77 6.32 2.90
CA ALA A 16 -8.99 4.93 3.33
C ALA A 16 -10.17 4.76 4.31
N GLY A 17 -10.82 5.85 4.74
CA GLY A 17 -11.89 5.81 5.75
C GLY A 17 -11.41 5.53 7.18
N LEU A 18 -10.10 5.59 7.43
CA LEU A 18 -9.50 5.37 8.75
C LEU A 18 -9.51 6.64 9.62
N LEU A 19 -9.73 7.80 9.01
CA LEU A 19 -9.86 9.09 9.68
C LEU A 19 -10.99 9.89 9.02
N SER A 20 -11.82 10.55 9.82
CA SER A 20 -12.88 11.42 9.28
C SER A 20 -12.30 12.79 8.87
N PRO A 21 -12.70 13.34 7.70
CA PRO A 21 -12.35 14.72 7.37
C PRO A 21 -13.15 15.70 8.25
N ASP A 22 -12.56 16.85 8.57
CA ASP A 22 -13.27 17.92 9.31
C ASP A 22 -14.41 18.55 8.49
N SER A 23 -14.28 18.52 7.16
CA SER A 23 -15.29 19.01 6.21
C SER A 23 -15.15 18.32 4.85
N GLY A 24 -16.22 18.34 4.06
CA GLY A 24 -16.28 17.66 2.77
C GLY A 24 -16.58 16.16 2.90
N GLU A 25 -16.44 15.44 1.78
CA GLU A 25 -16.73 14.01 1.69
C GLU A 25 -15.68 13.32 0.80
N VAL A 26 -15.38 12.06 1.14
CA VAL A 26 -14.62 11.16 0.27
C VAL A 26 -15.56 10.05 -0.17
N VAL A 27 -15.70 9.87 -1.48
CA VAL A 27 -16.42 8.76 -2.09
C VAL A 27 -15.40 7.89 -2.81
N VAL A 28 -15.40 6.59 -2.50
CA VAL A 28 -14.60 5.57 -3.19
C VAL A 28 -15.58 4.62 -3.88
N ASP A 29 -15.43 4.46 -5.19
CA ASP A 29 -16.17 3.49 -5.98
C ASP A 29 -15.33 2.23 -6.17
N GLY A 30 -15.87 1.08 -5.81
CA GLY A 30 -15.16 -0.21 -5.81
C GLY A 30 -14.48 -0.59 -4.48
N GLU A 31 -13.76 -1.71 -4.51
CA GLU A 31 -13.03 -2.24 -3.36
C GLU A 31 -11.70 -1.53 -3.14
N LEU A 32 -11.41 -1.17 -1.88
CA LEU A 32 -10.20 -0.46 -1.50
C LEU A 32 -9.17 -1.36 -0.81
N GLY A 33 -7.91 -1.22 -1.23
CA GLY A 33 -6.74 -1.72 -0.54
C GLY A 33 -5.88 -0.59 -0.01
N PHE A 34 -5.40 -0.72 1.23
CA PHE A 34 -4.52 0.26 1.86
C PHE A 34 -3.25 -0.41 2.38
N CYS A 35 -2.10 0.09 1.93
CA CYS A 35 -0.78 -0.27 2.43
C CYS A 35 -0.25 0.90 3.27
N PRO A 36 -0.20 0.78 4.61
CA PRO A 36 0.34 1.85 5.45
C PRO A 36 1.88 1.85 5.43
N GLN A 37 2.47 3.03 5.71
CA GLN A 37 3.92 3.16 5.90
C GLN A 37 4.40 2.36 7.11
N ASP A 38 3.67 2.49 8.23
CA ASP A 38 3.96 1.82 9.50
C ASP A 38 2.71 1.13 10.03
N GLY A 39 2.88 -0.02 10.69
CA GLY A 39 1.79 -0.80 11.27
C GLY A 39 1.22 -1.83 10.29
N GLY A 40 -0.10 -2.08 10.36
CA GLY A 40 -0.82 -3.02 9.48
C GLY A 40 -0.63 -4.51 9.78
N THR A 41 0.43 -4.87 10.48
CA THR A 41 0.71 -6.25 10.92
C THR A 41 0.38 -6.48 12.40
N TYR A 42 0.00 -7.71 12.72
CA TYR A 42 -0.24 -8.21 14.08
C TYR A 42 0.95 -9.07 14.50
N ASP A 43 1.67 -8.59 15.50
CA ASP A 43 2.99 -9.13 15.91
C ASP A 43 3.06 -10.63 16.12
N PHE A 44 2.00 -11.24 16.64
CA PHE A 44 1.96 -12.65 17.02
C PHE A 44 1.41 -13.56 15.93
N LEU A 45 0.90 -13.01 14.83
CA LEU A 45 0.41 -13.79 13.71
C LEU A 45 1.53 -14.12 12.72
N LEU A 46 1.44 -15.29 12.12
CA LEU A 46 2.22 -15.67 10.96
C LEU A 46 1.73 -14.90 9.71
N PRO A 47 2.58 -14.66 8.70
CA PRO A 47 2.17 -14.09 7.41
C PRO A 47 0.94 -14.77 6.80
N GLU A 48 0.87 -16.10 6.84
CA GLU A 48 -0.25 -16.85 6.27
C GLU A 48 -1.56 -16.71 7.06
N GLU A 49 -1.46 -16.34 8.34
CA GLU A 49 -2.61 -16.04 9.18
C GLU A 49 -3.12 -14.63 8.90
N HIS A 50 -2.23 -13.68 8.61
CA HIS A 50 -2.61 -12.36 8.11
C HIS A 50 -3.38 -12.47 6.79
N PHE A 51 -2.88 -13.26 5.84
CA PHE A 51 -3.57 -13.46 4.56
C PHE A 51 -4.97 -14.01 4.79
N ALA A 52 -5.11 -15.02 5.64
CA ALA A 52 -6.41 -15.60 5.99
C ALA A 52 -7.35 -14.57 6.67
N LEU A 53 -6.82 -13.77 7.59
CA LEU A 53 -7.58 -12.75 8.32
C LEU A 53 -8.10 -11.64 7.38
N VAL A 54 -7.20 -11.04 6.59
CA VAL A 54 -7.55 -9.97 5.65
C VAL A 54 -8.45 -10.49 4.55
N GLY A 55 -8.13 -11.66 3.99
CA GLY A 55 -8.94 -12.27 2.94
C GLY A 55 -10.36 -12.63 3.41
N ALA A 56 -10.55 -13.07 4.66
CA ALA A 56 -11.88 -13.31 5.21
C ALA A 56 -12.73 -12.02 5.25
N GLY A 57 -12.11 -10.87 5.57
CA GLY A 57 -12.76 -9.56 5.48
C GLY A 57 -13.17 -9.15 4.06
N ARG A 58 -12.55 -9.77 3.05
CA ARG A 58 -12.86 -9.62 1.61
C ARG A 58 -13.67 -10.78 1.04
N GLY A 59 -14.31 -11.59 1.88
CA GLY A 59 -15.15 -12.70 1.44
C GLY A 59 -14.40 -13.88 0.80
N LEU A 60 -13.08 -13.96 0.96
CA LEU A 60 -12.26 -15.07 0.47
C LEU A 60 -12.17 -16.21 1.49
N ASP A 61 -12.23 -17.45 1.01
CA ASP A 61 -11.95 -18.61 1.85
C ASP A 61 -10.46 -18.68 2.25
N ARG A 62 -10.17 -19.36 3.35
CA ARG A 62 -8.81 -19.47 3.92
C ARG A 62 -7.78 -20.01 2.92
N ALA A 63 -8.15 -20.98 2.09
CA ALA A 63 -7.22 -21.61 1.15
C ALA A 63 -6.88 -20.65 -0.01
N ARG A 64 -7.89 -19.97 -0.55
CA ARG A 64 -7.73 -18.93 -1.57
C ARG A 64 -6.91 -17.76 -1.05
N SER A 65 -7.20 -17.26 0.15
CA SER A 65 -6.45 -16.16 0.76
C SER A 65 -4.96 -16.47 0.91
N ARG A 66 -4.63 -17.66 1.44
CA ARG A 66 -3.23 -18.10 1.55
C ARG A 66 -2.55 -18.28 0.21
N ARG A 67 -3.25 -18.84 -0.78
CA ARG A 67 -2.72 -19.01 -2.14
C ARG A 67 -2.38 -17.66 -2.77
N LEU A 68 -3.32 -16.71 -2.75
CA LEU A 68 -3.10 -15.36 -3.30
C LEU A 68 -1.97 -14.63 -2.56
N GLY A 69 -1.95 -14.71 -1.22
CA GLY A 69 -0.90 -14.10 -0.41
C GLY A 69 0.49 -14.68 -0.70
N ARG A 70 0.61 -16.00 -0.85
CA ARG A 70 1.88 -16.64 -1.27
C ARG A 70 2.31 -16.20 -2.66
N THR A 71 1.37 -16.13 -3.61
CA THR A 71 1.66 -15.65 -4.97
C THR A 71 2.17 -14.21 -4.94
N GLY A 72 1.52 -13.31 -4.22
CA GLY A 72 1.96 -11.91 -4.09
C GLY A 72 3.31 -11.78 -3.37
N ALA A 73 3.54 -12.55 -2.30
CA ALA A 73 4.83 -12.54 -1.61
C ALA A 73 5.98 -13.00 -2.52
N ALA A 74 5.73 -14.02 -3.35
CA ALA A 74 6.71 -14.53 -4.30
C ALA A 74 7.11 -13.48 -5.36
N THR A 75 6.19 -12.61 -5.79
CA THR A 75 6.55 -11.53 -6.73
C THR A 75 7.43 -10.45 -6.10
N LEU A 76 7.50 -10.40 -4.78
CA LEU A 76 8.39 -9.54 -4.01
C LEU A 76 9.62 -10.29 -3.47
N HIS A 77 9.95 -11.45 -4.05
CA HIS A 77 11.09 -12.30 -3.67
C HIS A 77 11.10 -12.70 -2.19
N TRP A 78 9.93 -13.07 -1.66
CA TRP A 78 9.78 -13.48 -0.26
C TRP A 78 8.90 -14.73 -0.12
N ASP A 79 9.33 -15.67 0.74
CA ASP A 79 8.54 -16.84 1.13
C ASP A 79 7.89 -16.64 2.51
N PRO A 80 6.54 -16.57 2.58
CA PRO A 80 5.82 -16.40 3.84
C PRO A 80 5.62 -17.71 4.63
N ALA A 81 6.03 -18.88 4.11
CA ALA A 81 5.78 -20.19 4.71
C ALA A 81 6.80 -20.59 5.81
N GLY A 82 7.69 -19.69 6.22
CA GLY A 82 8.78 -19.98 7.16
C GLY A 82 8.39 -20.18 8.64
N GLY A 83 7.11 -20.08 9.00
CA GLY A 83 6.65 -20.23 10.39
C GLY A 83 7.14 -19.14 11.34
N VAL A 84 7.59 -17.99 10.80
CA VAL A 84 8.08 -16.85 11.56
C VAL A 84 6.95 -15.85 11.80
N GLN A 85 6.73 -15.46 13.05
CA GLN A 85 5.73 -14.44 13.41
C GLN A 85 6.14 -13.05 12.90
N ALA A 86 5.16 -12.19 12.62
CA ALA A 86 5.39 -10.85 12.07
C ALA A 86 6.40 -10.03 12.89
N ARG A 87 6.37 -10.15 14.23
CA ARG A 87 7.31 -9.46 15.13
C ARG A 87 8.80 -9.79 14.91
N HIS A 88 9.11 -10.89 14.24
CA HIS A 88 10.48 -11.33 13.96
C HIS A 88 10.90 -11.08 12.51
N LEU A 89 10.02 -10.56 11.67
CA LEU A 89 10.34 -10.17 10.30
C LEU A 89 11.18 -8.88 10.29
N SER A 90 12.07 -8.76 9.30
CA SER A 90 12.74 -7.47 9.03
C SER A 90 11.71 -6.40 8.66
N GLY A 91 12.04 -5.12 8.86
CA GLY A 91 11.15 -4.01 8.48
C GLY A 91 10.69 -4.10 7.01
N GLY A 92 11.63 -4.32 6.09
CA GLY A 92 11.30 -4.52 4.67
C GLY A 92 10.39 -5.72 4.42
N THR A 93 10.54 -6.82 5.14
CA THR A 93 9.66 -8.00 4.98
C THR A 93 8.26 -7.75 5.54
N ARG A 94 8.12 -6.98 6.63
CA ARG A 94 6.80 -6.53 7.11
C ARG A 94 6.15 -5.59 6.10
N GLN A 95 6.93 -4.75 5.45
CA GLN A 95 6.40 -3.88 4.42
C GLN A 95 5.94 -4.66 3.17
N LYS A 96 6.68 -5.72 2.78
CA LYS A 96 6.21 -6.68 1.77
C LYS A 96 4.89 -7.32 2.19
N LEU A 97 4.76 -7.74 3.46
CA LEU A 97 3.51 -8.28 4.01
C LEU A 97 2.35 -7.27 3.93
N ASN A 98 2.56 -6.01 4.33
CA ASN A 98 1.56 -4.94 4.20
C ASN A 98 1.11 -4.73 2.76
N LEU A 99 2.05 -4.69 1.82
CA LEU A 99 1.74 -4.53 0.40
C LEU A 99 0.94 -5.73 -0.15
N VAL A 100 1.32 -6.95 0.19
CA VAL A 100 0.57 -8.15 -0.21
C VAL A 100 -0.83 -8.16 0.40
N MET A 101 -0.98 -7.78 1.68
CA MET A 101 -2.30 -7.66 2.29
C MET A 101 -3.17 -6.61 1.60
N ALA A 102 -2.60 -5.46 1.23
CA ALA A 102 -3.34 -4.40 0.54
C ALA A 102 -3.95 -4.88 -0.78
N THR A 103 -3.26 -5.77 -1.51
CA THR A 103 -3.67 -6.25 -2.85
C THR A 103 -4.53 -7.52 -2.85
N LEU A 104 -4.70 -8.20 -1.71
CA LEU A 104 -5.55 -9.40 -1.62
C LEU A 104 -6.98 -9.15 -2.12
N GLY A 105 -7.58 -10.07 -2.85
CA GLY A 105 -8.97 -9.90 -3.30
C GLY A 105 -9.14 -8.96 -4.49
N ASP A 106 -8.04 -8.49 -5.08
CA ASP A 106 -8.03 -7.70 -6.31
C ASP A 106 -8.82 -6.38 -6.22
N PRO A 107 -8.44 -5.47 -5.28
CA PRO A 107 -9.14 -4.20 -5.12
C PRO A 107 -9.00 -3.31 -6.36
N ASP A 108 -10.05 -2.53 -6.61
CA ASP A 108 -10.15 -1.53 -7.68
C ASP A 108 -9.30 -0.29 -7.38
N VAL A 109 -9.18 0.06 -6.09
CA VAL A 109 -8.44 1.24 -5.60
C VAL A 109 -7.33 0.83 -4.64
N LEU A 110 -6.10 1.26 -4.90
CA LEU A 110 -4.93 1.01 -4.04
C LEU A 110 -4.37 2.33 -3.51
N LEU A 111 -4.35 2.47 -2.19
CA LEU A 111 -3.72 3.57 -1.47
C LEU A 111 -2.44 3.07 -0.82
N LEU A 112 -1.29 3.60 -1.22
CA LEU A 112 0.02 3.10 -0.83
C LEU A 112 0.85 4.21 -0.18
N ASP A 113 1.05 4.11 1.13
CA ASP A 113 1.81 5.09 1.93
C ASP A 113 3.26 4.63 2.09
N GLU A 114 4.18 5.19 1.31
CA GLU A 114 5.60 4.82 1.25
C GLU A 114 5.84 3.29 1.27
N PRO A 115 5.20 2.52 0.38
CA PRO A 115 5.05 1.07 0.49
C PRO A 115 6.34 0.27 0.28
N TYR A 116 7.44 0.95 -0.04
CA TYR A 116 8.73 0.36 -0.38
C TYR A 116 9.80 0.63 0.70
N GLN A 117 9.43 1.22 1.85
CA GLN A 117 10.39 1.42 2.92
C GLN A 117 11.03 0.08 3.36
N GLY A 118 12.37 0.08 3.44
CA GLY A 118 13.14 -1.11 3.80
C GLY A 118 13.30 -2.15 2.68
N PHE A 119 12.85 -1.86 1.45
CA PHE A 119 13.10 -2.72 0.30
C PHE A 119 14.54 -2.59 -0.18
N ASP A 120 15.11 -3.71 -0.64
CA ASP A 120 16.32 -3.68 -1.46
C ASP A 120 16.02 -3.09 -2.85
N ARG A 121 17.06 -2.77 -3.62
CA ARG A 121 16.94 -2.16 -4.94
C ARG A 121 16.13 -3.00 -5.93
N GLY A 122 16.24 -4.33 -5.88
CA GLY A 122 15.51 -5.22 -6.79
C GLY A 122 14.03 -5.15 -6.50
N THR A 123 13.66 -5.40 -5.24
CA THR A 123 12.26 -5.33 -4.79
C THR A 123 11.65 -3.94 -5.05
N TYR A 124 12.42 -2.85 -4.90
CA TYR A 124 11.96 -1.50 -5.24
C TYR A 124 11.59 -1.35 -6.72
N VAL A 125 12.40 -1.90 -7.63
CA VAL A 125 12.10 -1.85 -9.07
C VAL A 125 10.87 -2.70 -9.38
N ASP A 126 10.77 -3.90 -8.80
CA ASP A 126 9.62 -4.79 -9.00
C ASP A 126 8.32 -4.19 -8.46
N PHE A 127 8.39 -3.45 -7.35
CA PHE A 127 7.26 -2.69 -6.83
C PHE A 127 6.67 -1.72 -7.88
N TRP A 128 7.51 -0.92 -8.54
CA TRP A 128 7.03 0.02 -9.55
C TRP A 128 6.51 -0.68 -10.80
N GLN A 129 7.14 -1.78 -11.21
CA GLN A 129 6.61 -2.62 -12.28
C GLN A 129 5.22 -3.16 -11.95
N HIS A 130 4.98 -3.56 -10.69
CA HIS A 130 3.65 -3.94 -10.24
C HIS A 130 2.66 -2.78 -10.27
N VAL A 131 3.04 -1.59 -9.81
CA VAL A 131 2.19 -0.40 -9.86
C VAL A 131 1.75 -0.11 -11.29
N TRP A 132 2.67 -0.11 -12.26
CA TRP A 132 2.30 0.13 -13.67
C TRP A 132 1.44 -0.97 -14.25
N ARG A 133 1.72 -2.24 -13.93
CA ARG A 133 0.87 -3.35 -14.36
C ARG A 133 -0.55 -3.23 -13.80
N TRP A 134 -0.69 -2.92 -12.52
CA TRP A 134 -1.99 -2.73 -11.88
C TRP A 134 -2.77 -1.56 -12.47
N ARG A 135 -2.09 -0.46 -12.82
CA ARG A 135 -2.68 0.65 -13.57
C ARG A 135 -3.19 0.17 -14.93
N ASP A 136 -2.39 -0.61 -15.67
CA ASP A 136 -2.76 -1.12 -17.00
C ASP A 136 -3.90 -2.14 -16.94
N GLU A 137 -4.08 -2.82 -15.81
CA GLU A 137 -5.24 -3.66 -15.48
C GLU A 137 -6.49 -2.86 -15.13
N GLY A 138 -6.41 -1.51 -15.07
CA GLY A 138 -7.53 -0.61 -14.82
C GLY A 138 -7.71 -0.18 -13.36
N ARG A 139 -6.76 -0.48 -12.46
CA ARG A 139 -6.86 -0.07 -11.06
C ARG A 139 -6.48 1.39 -10.86
N ALA A 140 -7.18 2.08 -9.96
CA ALA A 140 -6.79 3.40 -9.49
C ALA A 140 -5.76 3.28 -8.37
N ILE A 141 -4.61 3.96 -8.49
CA ILE A 141 -3.50 3.80 -7.53
C ILE A 141 -3.02 5.18 -7.09
N VAL A 142 -2.96 5.39 -5.78
CA VAL A 142 -2.35 6.58 -5.17
C VAL A 142 -1.14 6.14 -4.38
N VAL A 143 0.04 6.63 -4.77
CA VAL A 143 1.29 6.37 -4.05
C VAL A 143 1.77 7.64 -3.39
N VAL A 144 1.89 7.62 -2.06
CA VAL A 144 2.69 8.59 -1.33
C VAL A 144 4.14 8.14 -1.41
N THR A 145 4.96 9.01 -1.98
CA THR A 145 6.39 8.80 -2.19
C THR A 145 7.12 10.09 -1.86
N HIS A 146 8.37 9.96 -1.45
CA HIS A 146 9.35 11.06 -1.34
C HIS A 146 10.37 11.03 -2.49
N LEU A 147 10.25 10.07 -3.42
CA LEU A 147 11.19 9.82 -4.50
C LEU A 147 10.68 10.45 -5.81
N LEU A 148 11.41 11.47 -6.27
CA LEU A 148 11.10 12.25 -7.48
C LEU A 148 11.35 11.48 -8.78
N ASN A 149 12.15 10.41 -8.74
CA ASN A 149 12.66 9.72 -9.94
C ASN A 149 11.60 8.93 -10.73
N GLN A 150 10.37 8.81 -10.22
CA GLN A 150 9.27 8.12 -10.90
C GLN A 150 8.18 9.09 -11.41
N LEU A 151 8.35 10.40 -11.22
CA LEU A 151 7.30 11.36 -11.57
C LEU A 151 6.97 11.42 -13.07
N ASP A 152 7.93 11.09 -13.94
CA ASP A 152 7.69 11.05 -15.39
C ASP A 152 6.86 9.83 -15.83
N GLN A 153 6.58 8.89 -14.91
CA GLN A 153 5.90 7.62 -15.18
C GLN A 153 4.58 7.48 -14.42
N VAL A 154 4.02 8.60 -13.93
CA VAL A 154 2.68 8.66 -13.30
C VAL A 154 1.77 9.60 -14.08
N ASP A 155 0.47 9.36 -13.99
CA ASP A 155 -0.52 10.13 -14.75
C ASP A 155 -0.75 11.53 -14.17
N GLN A 156 -0.66 11.66 -12.83
CA GLN A 156 -0.87 12.92 -12.12
C GLN A 156 0.02 13.01 -10.88
N VAL A 157 0.41 14.25 -10.53
CA VAL A 157 1.17 14.56 -9.32
C VAL A 157 0.40 15.57 -8.48
N LEU A 158 0.07 15.19 -7.26
CA LEU A 158 -0.46 16.09 -6.23
C LEU A 158 0.66 16.49 -5.26
N ASP A 159 0.96 17.78 -5.17
CA ASP A 159 1.86 18.34 -4.16
C ASP A 159 1.05 18.91 -2.99
N LEU A 160 1.25 18.33 -1.81
CA LEU A 160 0.59 18.74 -0.56
C LEU A 160 1.43 19.72 0.27
N THR A 161 2.58 20.17 -0.25
CA THR A 161 3.37 21.20 0.43
C THR A 161 2.53 22.47 0.58
N PRO A 162 2.40 23.03 1.80
CA PRO A 162 1.67 24.28 1.98
C PRO A 162 2.27 25.34 1.07
N GLY A 163 1.49 25.83 0.11
CA GLY A 163 1.94 26.93 -0.73
C GLY A 163 2.16 28.16 0.13
N THR A 164 3.35 28.78 0.05
CA THR A 164 3.38 30.23 0.04
C THR A 164 2.42 30.63 -1.07
N ARG A 165 1.31 31.30 -0.74
CA ARG A 165 0.43 31.88 -1.76
C ARG A 165 1.25 32.90 -2.54
N GLU A 166 1.86 32.53 -3.66
CA GLU A 166 2.21 33.50 -4.67
C GLU A 166 0.93 33.82 -5.44
N ALA A 167 0.39 35.00 -5.13
CA ALA A 167 -0.65 35.63 -5.92
C ALA A 167 -0.13 35.75 -7.35
N VAL A 168 -0.77 35.05 -8.28
CA VAL A 168 -0.66 35.38 -9.70
C VAL A 168 -1.70 36.47 -9.96
N ALA A 169 -1.19 37.63 -10.36
CA ALA A 169 -1.92 38.84 -10.72
C ALA A 169 -2.76 38.67 -12.00
#